data_AF-A0A3D2SQC2-F1
#
_entry.id   AF-A0A3D2SQC2-F1
#
_cell.length_a   1.000
_cell.length_b   1.000
_cell.length_c   1.000
_cell.angle_alpha   90.00
_cell.angle_beta   90.00
_cell.angle_gamma   90.00
#
_symmetry.space_group_name_H-M   'P 1'
#
loop_
_entity.id
_entity.type
_entity.pdbx_description
1 polymer ?
#
loop_
_entity_poly.entity_id
_entity_poly.type
_entity_poly.pdbx_seq_one_letter_code
_entity_poly.pdbx_strand_id
1 'polypeptide(L)'
;WEYWFRNSQLSPAVQELAQHGLMSGQIDGLCTFTIPQQYEGMLSQLQHALETEIKTLWPNTQFSVQYAEVSGITPFVKQAERKQKAFQRAEHLLKKDPVVKSLLETFQGELQNIQLKP
;
A
#
# COMPACT_ATOMS: atom_id res chain seq x y z
N TRP A 1 9.01 3.15 -4.43
CA TRP A 1 8.54 1.87 -3.88
C TRP A 1 7.04 1.65 -4.09
N GLU A 2 6.18 2.37 -3.37
CA GLU A 2 4.73 2.09 -3.37
C GLU A 2 4.06 2.17 -4.76
N TYR A 3 4.46 3.14 -5.59
CA TYR A 3 4.01 3.22 -6.98
C TYR A 3 4.37 1.96 -7.78
N TRP A 4 5.60 1.46 -7.62
CA TRP A 4 6.04 0.24 -8.30
C TRP A 4 5.26 -0.98 -7.78
N PHE A 5 5.14 -1.13 -6.46
CA PHE A 5 4.41 -2.22 -5.80
C PHE A 5 2.96 -2.36 -6.32
N ARG A 6 2.29 -1.25 -6.60
CA ARG A 6 0.92 -1.26 -7.15
C ARG A 6 0.82 -1.71 -8.60
N ASN A 7 1.87 -1.46 -9.39
CA ASN A 7 1.88 -1.78 -10.82
C ASN A 7 2.60 -3.10 -11.11
N SER A 8 3.33 -3.63 -10.14
CA SER A 8 4.02 -4.92 -10.23
C SER A 8 3.04 -6.08 -10.11
N GLN A 9 3.25 -7.12 -10.92
CA GLN A 9 2.47 -8.36 -10.88
C GLN A 9 3.06 -9.36 -9.88
N LEU A 10 3.33 -8.88 -8.67
CA LEU A 10 3.86 -9.72 -7.60
C LEU A 10 2.83 -10.79 -7.21
N SER A 11 3.30 -12.00 -6.92
CA SER A 11 2.45 -13.05 -6.37
C SER A 11 1.90 -12.65 -4.99
N PRO A 12 0.76 -13.21 -4.54
CA PRO A 12 0.12 -12.82 -3.28
C PRO A 12 1.07 -12.89 -2.07
N ALA A 13 1.92 -13.92 -2.00
CA ALA A 13 2.91 -14.07 -0.92
C ALA A 13 3.98 -12.97 -0.96
N VAL A 14 4.48 -12.61 -2.15
CA VAL A 14 5.48 -11.55 -2.30
C VAL A 14 4.85 -10.18 -2.01
N GLN A 15 3.58 -9.98 -2.37
CA GLN A 15 2.85 -8.76 -2.03
C GLN A 15 2.72 -8.58 -0.52
N GLU A 16 2.33 -9.64 0.19
CA GLU A 16 2.20 -9.63 1.66
C GLU A 16 3.52 -9.27 2.35
N LEU A 17 4.64 -9.73 1.80
CA LEU A 17 5.95 -9.36 2.32
C LEU A 17 6.32 -7.90 1.96
N ALA A 18 6.18 -7.53 0.69
CA ALA A 18 6.61 -6.23 0.18
C ALA A 18 5.78 -5.05 0.72
N GLN A 19 4.55 -5.28 1.18
CA GLN A 19 3.74 -4.25 1.84
C GLN A 19 4.23 -3.87 3.24
N HIS A 20 4.97 -4.76 3.91
CA HIS A 20 5.52 -4.54 5.26
C HIS A 20 6.93 -3.95 5.24
N GLY A 21 7.62 -4.06 4.10
CA GLY A 21 8.93 -3.45 3.92
C GLY A 21 8.91 -2.14 3.14
N LEU A 22 10.06 -1.47 3.14
CA LEU A 22 10.27 -0.22 2.42
C LEU A 22 11.56 -0.29 1.62
N MET A 23 11.47 0.03 0.33
CA MET A 23 12.65 0.20 -0.51
C MET A 23 13.18 1.63 -0.44
N SER A 24 14.48 1.75 -0.23
CA SER A 24 15.24 3.01 -0.21
C SER A 24 16.48 2.91 -1.10
N GLY A 25 17.03 4.05 -1.52
CA GLY A 25 18.20 4.10 -2.41
C GLY A 25 17.87 4.61 -3.82
N GLN A 26 18.59 4.12 -4.82
CA GLN A 26 18.52 4.57 -6.21
C GLN A 26 17.73 3.59 -7.09
N ILE A 27 17.02 4.14 -8.08
CA ILE A 27 16.37 3.37 -9.14
C ILE A 27 17.45 2.90 -10.11
N ASP A 28 17.40 1.62 -10.52
CA ASP A 28 18.41 0.99 -11.40
C ASP A 28 19.86 1.10 -10.87
N GLY A 29 20.01 1.01 -9.54
CA GLY A 29 21.29 1.10 -8.87
C GLY A 29 21.26 0.42 -7.50
N LEU A 30 22.03 0.95 -6.55
CA LEU A 30 22.04 0.42 -5.19
C LEU A 30 20.72 0.75 -4.48
N CYS A 31 20.05 -0.28 -4.00
CA CYS A 31 18.82 -0.13 -3.24
C CYS A 31 18.77 -1.11 -2.07
N THR A 32 18.18 -0.65 -0.97
CA THR A 32 18.05 -1.40 0.27
C THR A 32 16.59 -1.58 0.61
N PHE A 33 16.18 -2.84 0.76
CA PHE A 33 14.89 -3.24 1.26
C PHE A 33 14.95 -3.39 2.78
N THR A 34 14.32 -2.47 3.49
CA THR A 34 14.21 -2.51 4.95
C THR A 34 12.92 -3.21 5.35
N ILE A 35 13.01 -4.23 6.20
CA ILE A 35 11.84 -4.97 6.69
C ILE A 35 12.05 -5.40 8.16
N PRO A 36 10.99 -5.50 8.98
CA PRO A 36 11.11 -5.97 10.35
C PRO A 36 11.59 -7.43 10.40
N GLN A 37 12.41 -7.75 11.39
CA GLN A 37 13.04 -9.07 11.54
C GLN A 37 12.03 -10.23 11.63
N GLN A 38 10.81 -9.99 12.12
CA GLN A 38 9.75 -11.00 12.19
C GLN A 38 9.38 -11.62 10.83
N TYR A 39 9.71 -10.96 9.71
CA TYR A 39 9.47 -11.44 8.35
C TYR A 39 10.70 -12.07 7.69
N GLU A 40 11.82 -12.23 8.41
CA GLU A 40 13.07 -12.81 7.90
C GLU A 40 12.87 -14.19 7.26
N GLY A 41 12.11 -15.08 7.92
CA GLY A 41 11.79 -16.41 7.38
C GLY A 41 11.06 -16.35 6.04
N MET A 42 10.07 -15.45 5.91
CA MET A 42 9.33 -15.26 4.67
C MET A 42 10.21 -14.61 3.59
N LEU A 43 11.05 -13.64 3.98
CA LEU A 43 11.96 -12.96 3.05
C LEU A 43 12.99 -13.92 2.46
N SER A 44 13.58 -14.80 3.26
CA SER A 44 14.57 -15.76 2.77
C SER A 44 14.07 -16.61 1.59
N GLN A 45 12.76 -16.90 1.55
CA GLN A 45 12.13 -17.68 0.49
C GLN A 45 11.69 -16.81 -0.68
N LEU A 46 11.24 -15.58 -0.41
CA LEU A 46 10.63 -14.69 -1.40
C LEU A 46 11.60 -13.62 -1.97
N GLN A 47 12.80 -13.49 -1.40
CA GLN A 47 13.79 -12.50 -1.81
C GLN A 47 14.13 -12.62 -3.29
N HIS A 48 14.42 -13.82 -3.77
CA HIS A 48 14.75 -14.05 -5.17
C HIS A 48 13.60 -13.68 -6.11
N ALA A 49 12.35 -13.97 -5.72
CA ALA A 49 11.18 -13.60 -6.50
C ALA A 49 11.01 -12.08 -6.56
N LEU A 50 11.15 -11.39 -5.42
CA LEU A 50 11.07 -9.94 -5.34
C LEU A 50 12.18 -9.26 -6.16
N GLU A 51 13.41 -9.74 -6.02
CA GLU A 51 14.57 -9.22 -6.75
C GLU A 51 14.42 -9.40 -8.25
N THR A 52 13.93 -10.56 -8.69
CA THR A 52 13.70 -10.85 -10.12
C THR A 52 12.71 -9.85 -10.72
N GLU A 53 11.58 -9.61 -10.06
CA GLU A 53 10.56 -8.65 -10.52
C GLU A 53 11.08 -7.21 -10.58
N ILE A 54 11.93 -6.81 -9.63
CA ILE A 54 12.59 -5.51 -9.65
C ILE A 54 13.56 -5.43 -10.85
N LYS A 55 14.37 -6.47 -11.06
CA LYS A 55 15.35 -6.54 -12.16
C LYS A 55 14.73 -6.62 -13.54
N THR A 56 13.49 -7.10 -13.67
CA THR A 56 12.73 -7.05 -14.93
C THR A 56 12.56 -5.63 -15.45
N LEU A 57 12.37 -4.65 -14.55
CA LEU A 57 12.28 -3.23 -14.91
C LEU A 57 13.62 -2.50 -14.83
N TRP A 58 14.48 -2.90 -13.89
CA TRP A 58 15.74 -2.23 -13.58
C TRP A 58 16.89 -3.24 -13.46
N PRO A 59 17.49 -3.67 -14.59
CA PRO A 59 18.46 -4.76 -14.64
C PRO A 59 19.73 -4.53 -13.80
N ASN A 60 20.14 -3.28 -13.61
CA ASN A 60 21.36 -2.93 -12.88
C ASN A 60 21.15 -2.83 -11.37
N THR A 61 19.95 -3.15 -10.90
CA THR A 61 19.59 -3.04 -9.49
C THR A 61 20.44 -3.96 -8.62
N GLN A 62 21.14 -3.37 -7.66
CA GLN A 62 21.85 -4.08 -6.60
C GLN A 62 20.94 -4.13 -5.38
N PHE A 63 20.22 -5.24 -5.25
CA PHE A 63 19.25 -5.46 -4.19
C PHE A 63 19.94 -5.87 -2.89
N SER A 64 19.83 -5.04 -1.86
CA SER A 64 20.31 -5.32 -0.50
C SER A 64 19.13 -5.42 0.47
N VAL A 65 19.29 -6.20 1.53
CA VAL A 65 18.29 -6.38 2.57
C VAL A 65 18.83 -5.85 3.90
N GLN A 66 17.99 -5.12 4.62
CA GLN A 66 18.28 -4.68 5.98
C GLN A 66 17.12 -5.05 6.91
N TYR A 67 17.43 -5.80 7.97
CA TYR A 67 16.47 -6.07 9.03
C TYR A 67 16.50 -4.93 10.04
N ALA A 68 15.47 -4.11 10.03
CA ALA A 68 15.30 -3.01 10.97
C ALA A 68 13.82 -2.65 11.09
N GLU A 69 13.46 -1.93 12.14
CA GLU A 69 12.14 -1.30 12.19
C GLU A 69 11.98 -0.33 11.03
N VAL A 70 10.84 -0.43 10.34
CA VAL A 70 10.54 0.44 9.21
C VAL A 70 9.97 1.74 9.77
N SER A 71 10.80 2.77 9.86
CA SER A 71 10.41 4.10 10.36
C SER A 71 9.61 4.94 9.35
N GLY A 72 9.44 4.45 8.12
CA GLY A 72 8.75 5.15 7.03
C GLY A 72 7.34 4.64 6.74
N ILE A 73 6.61 5.37 5.88
CA ILE A 73 5.26 4.98 5.46
C ILE A 73 5.35 3.80 4.48
N THR A 74 5.08 2.61 4.97
CA THR A 74 5.01 1.38 4.17
C THR A 74 3.82 1.41 3.20
N PRO A 75 3.85 0.59 2.12
CA PRO A 75 2.68 0.43 1.25
C PRO A 75 1.40 0.04 2.03
N PHE A 76 1.54 -0.76 3.09
CA PHE A 76 0.44 -1.11 4.00
C PHE A 76 -0.18 0.13 4.65
N VAL A 77 0.63 1.00 5.26
CA VAL A 77 0.14 2.23 5.88
C VAL A 77 -0.48 3.17 4.84
N LYS A 78 0.14 3.31 3.66
CA LYS A 78 -0.42 4.11 2.56
C LYS A 78 -1.76 3.57 2.06
N GLN A 79 -1.96 2.25 2.05
CA GLN A 79 -3.23 1.65 1.66
C GLN A 79 -4.34 2.02 2.66
N ALA A 80 -4.06 1.94 3.96
CA ALA A 80 -5.00 2.34 5.00
C ALA A 80 -5.37 3.83 4.89
N GLU A 81 -4.39 4.72 4.72
CA GLU A 81 -4.64 6.15 4.53
C GLU A 81 -5.50 6.44 3.31
N ARG A 82 -5.26 5.75 2.19
CA ARG A 82 -6.07 5.90 0.98
C ARG A 82 -7.50 5.48 1.20
N LYS A 83 -7.70 4.33 1.86
CA LYS A 83 -9.05 3.84 2.20
C LYS A 83 -9.78 4.89 3.03
N GLN A 84 -9.13 5.44 4.06
CA GLN A 84 -9.71 6.49 4.89
C GLN A 84 -10.05 7.75 4.08
N LYS A 85 -9.14 8.23 3.22
CA LYS A 85 -9.40 9.39 2.35
C LYS A 85 -10.56 9.15 1.38
N ALA A 86 -10.66 7.95 0.82
CA ALA A 86 -11.76 7.58 -0.07
C ALA A 86 -13.10 7.57 0.68
N PHE A 87 -13.14 7.04 1.91
CA PHE A 87 -14.33 7.07 2.75
C PHE A 87 -14.78 8.49 3.09
N GLN A 88 -13.86 9.33 3.57
CA GLN A 88 -14.17 10.73 3.87
C GLN A 88 -14.67 11.49 2.63
N ARG A 89 -14.06 11.22 1.47
CA ARG A 89 -14.49 11.83 0.21
C ARG A 89 -15.89 11.36 -0.20
N ALA A 90 -16.18 10.08 -0.08
CA ALA A 90 -17.49 9.52 -0.40
C ALA A 90 -18.57 10.06 0.53
N GLU A 91 -18.31 10.12 1.84
CA GLU A 91 -19.22 10.74 2.81
C GLU A 91 -19.51 12.20 2.45
N HIS A 92 -18.47 12.98 2.13
CA HIS A 92 -18.64 14.37 1.72
C HIS A 92 -19.46 14.53 0.44
N LEU A 93 -19.26 13.64 -0.54
CA LEU A 93 -20.03 13.66 -1.78
C LEU A 93 -21.50 13.26 -1.55
N LEU A 94 -21.74 12.24 -0.73
CA LEU A 94 -23.10 11.81 -0.36
C LEU A 94 -23.85 12.92 0.39
N LYS A 95 -23.20 13.61 1.34
CA LYS A 95 -23.80 14.74 2.05
C LYS A 95 -24.09 15.94 1.15
N LYS A 96 -23.41 16.07 0.01
CA LYS A 96 -23.63 17.11 -0.99
C LYS A 96 -24.66 16.75 -2.05
N ASP A 97 -25.03 15.48 -2.16
CA ASP A 97 -26.06 15.06 -3.10
C ASP A 97 -27.40 15.68 -2.69
N PRO A 98 -28.12 16.36 -3.62
CA PRO A 98 -29.33 17.09 -3.29
C PRO A 98 -30.47 16.20 -2.76
N VAL A 99 -30.55 14.94 -3.22
CA VAL A 99 -31.56 13.98 -2.75
C VAL A 99 -31.22 13.52 -1.34
N VAL A 100 -29.97 13.13 -1.11
CA VAL A 100 -29.50 12.67 0.21
C VAL A 100 -29.58 13.80 1.23
N LYS A 101 -29.14 15.01 0.87
CA LYS A 101 -29.21 16.19 1.75
C LYS A 101 -30.65 16.50 2.15
N SER A 102 -31.59 16.50 1.19
CA SER A 102 -33.01 16.73 1.48
C SER A 102 -33.56 15.67 2.44
N LEU A 103 -33.18 14.40 2.28
CA LEU A 103 -33.60 13.33 3.18
C LEU A 103 -33.01 13.49 4.58
N LEU A 104 -31.72 13.81 4.70
CA LEU A 104 -31.06 14.03 5.99
C LEU A 104 -31.68 15.22 6.75
N GLU A 105 -31.98 16.32 6.06
CA GLU A 105 -32.60 17.51 6.67
C GLU A 105 -34.08 17.28 7.04
N THR A 106 -34.84 16.58 6.19
CA THR A 106 -36.27 16.31 6.42
C THR A 106 -36.49 15.33 7.58
N PHE A 107 -35.62 14.33 7.72
CA PHE A 107 -35.77 13.24 8.69
C PHE A 107 -34.79 13.33 9.88
N GLN A 108 -33.97 14.40 9.97
CA GLN A 108 -32.86 14.50 10.93
C GLN A 108 -31.98 13.23 10.93
N GLY A 109 -31.73 12.70 9.74
CA GLY A 109 -31.06 11.42 9.55
C GLY A 109 -29.53 11.54 9.64
N GLU A 110 -28.88 10.41 9.90
CA GLU A 110 -27.42 10.28 9.83
C GLU A 110 -27.03 9.21 8.80
N LEU A 111 -25.91 9.45 8.11
CA LEU A 111 -25.31 8.43 7.23
C LEU A 111 -24.52 7.45 8.08
N GLN A 112 -24.96 6.19 8.08
CA GLN A 112 -24.30 5.08 8.76
C GLN A 112 -23.87 4.03 7.72
N ASN A 113 -22.82 3.27 8.03
CA ASN A 113 -22.36 2.14 7.20
C ASN A 113 -22.12 2.46 5.71
N ILE A 114 -21.45 3.58 5.42
CA ILE A 114 -20.99 3.86 4.04
C ILE A 114 -20.08 2.70 3.63
N GLN A 115 -20.38 2.06 2.51
CA GLN A 115 -19.59 0.98 1.93
C GLN A 115 -19.08 1.41 0.56
N LEU A 116 -17.76 1.37 0.39
CA LEU A 116 -17.14 1.52 -0.92
C LEU A 116 -17.03 0.13 -1.55
N LYS A 117 -17.44 0.00 -2.82
CA LYS A 117 -17.18 -1.22 -3.57
C LYS A 117 -15.66 -1.47 -3.63
N PRO A 118 -15.21 -2.73 -3.50
CA PRO A 118 -13.81 -3.09 -3.56
C PRO A 118 -13.19 -2.80 -4.93
#